data_AF-A0A2V8VG01-F1
#
_entry.id   AF-A0A2V8VG01-F1
#
_cell.length_a   1.000
_cell.length_b   1.000
_cell.length_c   1.000
_cell.angle_alpha   90.00
_cell.angle_beta   90.00
_cell.angle_gamma   90.00
#
_symmetry.space_group_name_H-M   'P 1'
#
loop_
_entity.id
_entity.type
_entity.pdbx_description
1 polymer ?
#
loop_
_entity_poly.entity_id
_entity_poly.type
_entity_poly.pdbx_seq_one_letter_code
_entity_poly.pdbx_strand_id
1 'polypeptide(L)'
;MAGNSFLLKGWTVTIAAALFALAAKDSNRRFAVLALFPSLAFWGLDAYYLRQERLFRRLYDELRKLSDENYEKSGPFAMSTKKHSHQVAGWFKTLWTPSVVALHGVVIGAVFFVIAILR
;
A
#
# COMPACT_ATOMS: atom_id res chain seq x y z
N MET A 1 -2.84 5.70 9.00
CA MET A 1 -2.92 5.97 7.55
C MET A 1 -3.92 5.03 6.84
N ALA A 2 -4.87 4.45 7.58
CA ALA A 2 -5.84 3.49 7.05
C ALA A 2 -6.72 4.05 5.91
N GLY A 3 -7.13 5.32 5.96
CA GLY A 3 -7.94 5.94 4.91
C GLY A 3 -7.27 5.92 3.54
N ASN A 4 -5.99 6.30 3.45
CA ASN A 4 -5.23 6.25 2.20
C ASN A 4 -5.06 4.81 1.69
N SER A 5 -4.79 3.86 2.58
CA SER A 5 -4.73 2.42 2.25
C SER A 5 -6.06 1.92 1.68
N PHE A 6 -7.17 2.28 2.31
CA PHE A 6 -8.51 1.89 1.87
C PHE A 6 -8.85 2.47 0.49
N LEU A 7 -8.56 3.76 0.26
CA LEU A 7 -8.77 4.39 -1.05
C LEU A 7 -7.97 3.71 -2.16
N LEU A 8 -6.69 3.39 -1.92
CA LEU A 8 -5.85 2.68 -2.89
C LEU A 8 -6.41 1.31 -3.23
N LYS A 9 -6.89 0.57 -2.22
CA LYS A 9 -7.53 -0.74 -2.40
C LYS A 9 -8.78 -0.64 -3.27
N GLY A 10 -9.63 0.35 -3.00
CA GLY A 10 -10.80 0.64 -3.83
C GLY A 10 -10.43 0.96 -5.28
N TRP A 11 -9.49 1.89 -5.49
CA TRP A 11 -9.03 2.26 -6.84
C TRP A 11 -8.37 1.11 -7.59
N THR A 12 -7.67 0.21 -6.89
CA THR A 12 -7.09 -1.00 -7.50
C THR A 12 -8.18 -1.88 -8.11
N VAL A 13 -9.25 -2.16 -7.36
CA VAL A 13 -10.37 -2.98 -7.84
C VAL A 13 -11.12 -2.26 -8.97
N THR A 14 -11.41 -0.97 -8.82
CA THR A 14 -12.12 -0.18 -9.84
C THR A 14 -11.39 -0.13 -11.17
N ILE A 15 -10.08 0.17 -11.16
CA ILE A 15 -9.30 0.26 -12.40
C ILE A 15 -9.10 -1.13 -13.03
N ALA A 16 -8.85 -2.16 -12.21
CA ALA A 16 -8.74 -3.53 -12.72
C ALA A 16 -10.05 -3.97 -13.40
N ALA A 17 -11.21 -3.74 -12.77
CA ALA A 17 -12.51 -4.08 -13.32
C ALA A 17 -12.79 -3.33 -14.64
N ALA A 18 -12.49 -2.03 -14.71
CA ALA A 18 -12.66 -1.23 -15.92
C ALA A 18 -11.78 -1.75 -17.07
N LEU A 19 -10.53 -2.10 -16.79
CA LEU A 19 -9.61 -2.64 -17.80
C LEU A 19 -9.97 -4.07 -18.22
N PHE A 20 -10.51 -4.89 -17.32
CA PHE A 20 -11.06 -6.20 -17.67
C PHE A 20 -12.28 -6.09 -18.57
N ALA A 21 -13.19 -5.13 -18.31
CA ALA A 21 -14.33 -4.88 -19.18
C ALA A 21 -13.88 -4.47 -20.60
N LEU A 22 -12.85 -3.62 -20.72
CA LEU A 22 -12.24 -3.28 -22.01
C LEU A 22 -11.56 -4.48 -22.68
N ALA A 23 -10.81 -5.28 -21.91
CA ALA A 23 -10.16 -6.49 -22.41
C ALA A 23 -11.17 -7.50 -22.97
N ALA A 24 -12.31 -7.65 -22.30
CA ALA A 24 -13.40 -8.55 -22.72
C ALA A 24 -14.12 -8.02 -23.97
N LYS A 25 -14.42 -6.71 -24.03
CA LYS A 25 -15.14 -6.10 -25.15
C LYS A 25 -14.43 -6.28 -26.49
N ASP A 26 -13.12 -6.05 -26.52
CA ASP A 26 -12.34 -6.08 -27.76
C ASP A 26 -11.53 -7.39 -27.92
N SER A 27 -11.76 -8.37 -27.05
CA SER A 27 -10.95 -9.59 -26.91
C SER A 27 -9.44 -9.32 -26.90
N ASN A 28 -9.04 -8.18 -26.34
CA ASN A 28 -7.69 -7.67 -26.43
C ASN A 28 -6.96 -7.77 -25.09
N ARG A 29 -6.13 -8.81 -24.95
CA ARG A 29 -5.34 -9.07 -23.74
C ARG A 29 -4.41 -7.92 -23.34
N ARG A 30 -4.09 -6.97 -24.24
CA ARG A 30 -3.25 -5.81 -23.91
C ARG A 30 -3.86 -4.94 -22.82
N PHE A 31 -5.20 -4.83 -22.76
CA PHE A 31 -5.86 -4.09 -21.68
C PHE A 31 -5.75 -4.81 -20.33
N ALA A 32 -5.76 -6.14 -20.32
CA ALA A 32 -5.49 -6.90 -19.10
C ALA A 32 -4.03 -6.73 -18.64
N VAL A 33 -3.05 -6.77 -19.55
CA VAL A 33 -1.65 -6.47 -19.23
C VAL A 33 -1.49 -5.04 -18.68
N LEU A 34 -2.21 -4.07 -19.25
CA LEU A 34 -2.19 -2.69 -18.78
C LEU A 34 -2.64 -2.56 -17.33
N ALA A 35 -3.53 -3.44 -16.84
CA ALA A 35 -3.99 -3.44 -15.45
C ALA A 35 -2.90 -3.77 -14.43
N LEU A 36 -1.80 -4.42 -14.85
CA LEU A 36 -0.66 -4.68 -13.96
C LEU A 36 0.00 -3.38 -13.49
N PHE A 37 0.10 -2.38 -14.37
CA PHE A 37 0.80 -1.13 -14.05
C PHE A 37 0.18 -0.37 -12.84
N PRO A 38 -1.12 0.01 -12.86
CA PRO A 38 -1.73 0.67 -11.72
C PRO A 38 -1.84 -0.26 -10.51
N SER A 39 -2.05 -1.57 -10.70
CA SER A 39 -2.14 -2.54 -9.59
C SER A 39 -0.83 -2.63 -8.81
N LEU A 40 0.31 -2.73 -9.49
CA LEU A 40 1.64 -2.76 -8.85
C LEU A 40 1.97 -1.42 -8.19
N ALA A 41 1.62 -0.30 -8.81
CA ALA A 41 1.81 1.03 -8.23
C ALA A 41 1.03 1.18 -6.91
N PHE A 42 -0.25 0.79 -6.91
CA PHE A 42 -1.09 0.86 -5.72
C PHE A 42 -0.69 -0.14 -4.63
N TRP A 43 -0.19 -1.31 -5.00
CA TRP A 43 0.42 -2.24 -4.04
C TRP A 43 1.63 -1.60 -3.35
N GLY A 44 2.51 -0.94 -4.11
CA GLY A 44 3.64 -0.20 -3.57
C GLY A 44 3.24 0.92 -2.61
N LEU A 45 2.24 1.71 -2.99
CA LEU A 45 1.74 2.80 -2.17
C LEU A 45 1.02 2.31 -0.90
N ASP A 46 0.28 1.21 -0.98
CA ASP A 46 -0.39 0.63 0.18
C ASP A 46 0.63 0.17 1.24
N ALA A 47 1.71 -0.49 0.81
CA ALA A 47 2.82 -0.86 1.68
C ALA A 47 3.53 0.38 2.26
N TYR A 48 3.66 1.46 1.49
CA TYR A 48 4.21 2.72 1.97
C TYR A 48 3.34 3.32 3.09
N TYR A 49 2.03 3.42 2.92
CA TYR A 49 1.14 3.97 3.94
C TYR A 49 1.08 3.10 5.21
N LEU A 50 1.12 1.78 5.07
CA LEU A 50 1.22 0.87 6.21
C LEU A 50 2.53 1.06 6.97
N ARG A 51 3.65 1.26 6.26
CA ARG A 51 4.94 1.56 6.90
C ARG A 51 4.92 2.91 7.61
N GLN A 52 4.38 3.95 6.98
CA GLN A 52 4.25 5.28 7.60
C GLN A 52 3.43 5.23 8.89
N GLU A 53 2.32 4.50 8.88
CA GLU A 53 1.51 4.30 10.08
C GLU A 53 2.30 3.65 11.22
N ARG A 54 3.08 2.61 10.94
CA ARG A 54 3.94 1.97 11.95
C ARG A 54 4.99 2.93 12.50
N LEU A 55 5.58 3.77 11.66
CA LEU A 55 6.55 4.78 12.06
C LEU A 55 5.94 5.83 12.99
N PHE A 56 4.78 6.37 12.64
CA PHE A 56 4.08 7.34 13.48
C PHE A 56 3.60 6.74 14.80
N ARG A 57 3.15 5.48 14.80
CA ARG A 57 2.83 4.76 16.04
C ARG A 57 4.05 4.63 16.96
N ARG A 58 5.24 4.32 16.41
CA ARG A 58 6.50 4.26 17.19
C ARG A 58 6.91 5.62 17.76
N LEU A 59 6.79 6.68 16.96
CA LEU A 59 7.05 8.05 17.41
C LEU A 59 6.12 8.43 18.56
N TYR A 60 4.81 8.18 18.40
CA TYR A 60 3.82 8.43 19.44
C TYR A 60 4.09 7.63 20.72
N ASP A 61 4.44 6.34 20.58
CA ASP A 61 4.79 5.48 21.72
C ASP A 61 6.03 5.93 22.49
N GLU A 62 7.00 6.58 21.83
CA GLU A 62 8.14 7.23 22.49
C GLU A 62 7.68 8.49 23.22
N LEU A 63 7.01 9.41 22.52
CA LEU A 63 6.64 10.72 23.07
C LEU A 63 5.70 10.62 24.27
N ARG A 64 4.73 9.71 24.25
CA ARG A 64 3.74 9.57 25.34
C ARG A 64 4.33 9.09 26.68
N LYS A 65 5.58 8.65 26.71
CA LYS A 65 6.27 8.14 27.91
C LYS A 65 7.24 9.15 28.51
N LEU A 66 7.43 10.30 27.86
CA LEU A 66 8.34 11.34 28.34
C LEU A 66 7.69 12.12 29.49
N SER A 67 8.51 12.61 30.42
CA SER A 67 8.09 13.69 31.34
C SER A 67 7.88 14.98 30.56
N ASP A 68 7.10 15.93 31.11
CA ASP A 68 6.78 17.20 30.45
C ASP A 68 8.04 17.95 29.98
N GLU A 69 9.07 18.02 30.84
CA GLU A 69 10.36 18.66 30.50
C GLU A 69 11.05 17.98 29.29
N ASN A 70 11.05 16.65 29.25
CA ASN A 70 11.68 15.90 28.15
C ASN A 70 10.81 15.93 26.89
N TYR A 71 9.50 15.99 27.05
CA TYR A 71 8.54 16.12 25.94
C TYR A 71 8.77 17.43 25.19
N GLU A 72 8.87 18.57 25.88
CA GLU A 72 9.16 19.86 25.25
C GLU A 72 10.51 19.86 24.52
N LYS A 73 11.56 19.32 25.15
CA LYS A 73 12.91 19.22 24.55
C LYS A 73 12.97 18.31 23.33
N SER A 74 12.06 17.35 23.20
CA SER A 74 12.06 16.38 22.10
C SER A 74 11.64 16.95 20.75
N GLY A 75 11.10 18.17 20.70
CA GLY A 75 10.55 18.76 19.47
C GLY A 75 9.36 17.95 18.92
N PRO A 76 8.30 17.72 19.71
CA PRO A 76 7.26 16.72 19.43
C PRO A 76 6.48 17.01 18.13
N PHE A 77 6.46 18.28 17.70
CA PHE A 77 5.79 18.72 16.48
C PHE A 77 6.64 18.62 15.21
N ALA A 78 7.90 18.21 15.30
CA ALA A 78 8.76 18.03 14.13
C ALA A 78 8.31 16.88 13.23
N MET A 79 7.46 15.96 13.74
CA MET A 79 6.90 14.82 13.00
C MET A 79 7.97 13.94 12.33
N SER A 80 9.20 13.96 12.86
CA SER A 80 10.33 13.24 12.29
C SER A 80 10.34 11.80 12.78
N THR A 81 10.18 10.86 11.86
CA THR A 81 10.21 9.42 12.17
C THR A 81 11.58 8.78 11.90
N LYS A 82 12.60 9.56 11.53
CA LYS A 82 13.93 9.05 11.13
C LYS A 82 14.55 8.12 12.18
N LYS A 83 14.46 8.48 13.47
CA LYS A 83 14.94 7.69 14.62
C LYS A 83 14.28 6.30 14.72
N HIS A 84 13.04 6.19 14.26
CA HIS A 84 12.26 4.94 14.33
C HIS A 84 12.32 4.11 13.05
N SER A 85 13.06 4.56 12.02
CA SER A 85 13.11 3.90 10.71
C SER A 85 13.58 2.45 10.78
N HIS A 86 14.48 2.13 11.71
CA HIS A 86 15.01 0.79 11.96
C HIS A 86 14.12 -0.08 12.87
N GLN A 87 13.12 0.51 13.55
CA GLN A 87 12.23 -0.20 14.48
C GLN A 87 10.99 -0.80 13.81
N VAL A 88 10.85 -0.60 12.50
CA VAL A 88 9.76 -1.10 11.68
C VAL A 88 10.32 -1.84 10.47
N ALA A 89 9.54 -2.76 9.92
CA ALA A 89 9.90 -3.43 8.67
C ALA A 89 10.14 -2.41 7.54
N GLY A 90 11.16 -2.67 6.72
CA GLY A 90 11.40 -1.91 5.49
C GLY A 90 10.21 -1.98 4.53
N TRP A 91 10.18 -1.05 3.56
CA TRP A 91 9.10 -0.98 2.58
C TRP A 91 8.95 -2.30 1.79
N PHE A 92 10.05 -2.87 1.31
CA PHE A 92 10.05 -4.15 0.61
C PHE A 92 9.46 -5.30 1.44
N LYS A 93 9.83 -5.42 2.72
CA LYS A 93 9.25 -6.43 3.60
C LYS A 93 7.77 -6.16 3.88
N THR A 94 7.35 -4.90 3.83
CA THR A 94 5.95 -4.49 4.06
C THR A 94 5.05 -4.85 2.88
N LEU A 95 5.56 -4.83 1.64
CA LEU A 95 4.84 -5.31 0.44
C LEU A 95 4.24 -6.70 0.64
N TRP A 96 5.00 -7.57 1.29
CA TRP A 96 4.68 -9.00 1.47
C TRP A 96 3.93 -9.31 2.76
N THR A 97 3.43 -8.30 3.47
CA THR A 97 2.62 -8.54 4.67
C THR A 97 1.20 -9.01 4.31
N PRO A 98 0.58 -9.90 5.12
CA PRO A 98 -0.71 -10.50 4.77
C PRO A 98 -1.81 -9.48 4.43
N SER A 99 -1.89 -8.37 5.18
CA SER A 99 -2.88 -7.31 4.98
C SER A 99 -2.75 -6.55 3.66
N VAL A 100 -1.56 -6.58 3.05
CA VAL A 100 -1.28 -5.93 1.76
C VAL A 100 -1.42 -6.96 0.63
N VAL A 101 -0.81 -8.14 0.79
CA VAL A 101 -0.85 -9.21 -0.22
C VAL A 101 -2.26 -9.72 -0.45
N ALA A 102 -3.11 -9.81 0.58
CA ALA A 102 -4.44 -10.41 0.46
C ALA A 102 -5.27 -9.81 -0.68
N LEU A 103 -5.34 -8.49 -0.82
CA LEU A 103 -6.09 -7.86 -1.92
C LEU A 103 -5.26 -7.81 -3.20
N HIS A 104 -4.06 -7.25 -3.14
CA HIS A 104 -3.25 -7.00 -4.34
C HIS A 104 -2.86 -8.30 -5.04
N GLY A 105 -2.54 -9.35 -4.28
CA GLY A 105 -2.27 -10.68 -4.82
C GLY A 105 -3.46 -11.29 -5.54
N VAL A 106 -4.69 -11.11 -5.02
CA VAL A 106 -5.91 -11.56 -5.69
C VAL A 106 -6.14 -10.82 -6.99
N VAL A 107 -5.95 -9.48 -7.01
CA VAL A 107 -6.10 -8.69 -8.24
C VAL A 107 -5.05 -9.09 -9.28
N ILE A 108 -3.78 -9.21 -8.89
CA ILE A 108 -2.72 -9.64 -9.80
C ILE A 108 -2.99 -11.06 -10.34
N GLY A 109 -3.46 -11.97 -9.48
CA GLY A 109 -3.90 -13.31 -9.90
C GLY A 109 -5.04 -13.25 -10.92
N ALA A 110 -6.04 -12.38 -10.70
CA ALA A 110 -7.13 -12.17 -11.64
C ALA A 110 -6.64 -11.60 -12.98
N VAL A 111 -5.66 -10.69 -12.98
CA VAL A 111 -5.05 -10.17 -14.21
C VAL A 111 -4.41 -11.31 -15.02
N PHE A 112 -3.60 -12.15 -14.38
CA PHE A 112 -2.97 -13.29 -15.05
C PHE A 112 -4.00 -14.30 -15.57
N PHE A 113 -5.07 -14.53 -14.82
CA PHE A 113 -6.17 -15.39 -15.25
C PHE A 113 -6.86 -14.87 -16.51
N VAL A 114 -7.18 -13.56 -16.56
CA VAL A 114 -7.77 -12.93 -17.76
C VAL A 114 -6.83 -13.01 -18.96
N ILE A 115 -5.53 -12.76 -18.76
CA ILE A 115 -4.52 -12.88 -19.83
C ILE A 115 -4.46 -14.31 -20.38
N ALA A 116 -4.61 -15.34 -19.53
CA ALA A 116 -4.57 -16.73 -19.96
C ALA A 116 -5.83 -17.15 -20.75
N ILE A 117 -6.98 -16.57 -20.43
CA ILE A 117 -8.25 -16.83 -21.13
C ILE A 117 -8.29 -16.15 -22.50
N LEU A 118 -7.87 -14.88 -22.56
CA LEU A 118 -7.88 -14.09 -23.79
C LEU A 118 -6.67 -14.50 -24.66
N ARG A 119 -6.91 -15.37 -25.64
CA ARG A 119 -5.89 -15.82 -26.61
C ARG A 119 -5.43 -14.68 -27.51
#